data_AF-A0A532UDT5-F1
#
_entry.id   AF-A0A532UDT5-F1
#
_cell.length_a   1.000
_cell.length_b   1.000
_cell.length_c   1.000
_cell.angle_alpha   90.00
_cell.angle_beta   90.00
_cell.angle_gamma   90.00
#
_symmetry.space_group_name_H-M   'P 1'
#
loop_
_entity.id
_entity.type
_entity.pdbx_description
1 polymer ?
#
loop_
_entity_poly.entity_id
_entity_poly.type
_entity_poly.pdbx_seq_one_letter_code
_entity_poly.pdbx_strand_id
1 'polypeptide(L)'
;MGHRIFCQTILAICMCFAVSCSSQHSMTAASDNKEKIVRREKVRTELKNQYGNFYQGREELTIISIEELASDGIRIKLTLQSHLKEFSYFLISTNGSEFQKSLDGSIVADFRIDDSSARTTSIIVTMVSNDGGISESYTLDLICNASEYWASKGAKGYPNWITVKTYPFLDFTPSHTVENWIYRIPTSRERRFAEQKWGDLIKDADSNYEKAKLLAKALMDDLKPHIGVPSDAMKAPPFEQYERMVSGKDKGFCTNLANIYIHACNSLGIPARRIHLEKVHSRSDKVSVRMGGMHSTTEIFDEKLNQWIWIDQTYNVLGAYLGQEGPLNMTEFSLFLNQDERRKRLRVLYYNHKDKSEELLSLGECPKKFASLDGWDTEFHYFYSGNRK
;
A
#
# COMPACT_ATOMS: atom_id res chain seq x y z
N MET A 1 -13.97 -33.05 39.31
CA MET A 1 -12.55 -32.73 39.58
C MET A 1 -11.91 -32.41 38.25
N GLY A 2 -11.40 -31.24 37.90
CA GLY A 2 -11.39 -29.92 38.52
C GLY A 2 -11.51 -28.87 37.40
N HIS A 3 -12.09 -27.73 37.75
CA HIS A 3 -12.38 -26.60 36.88
C HIS A 3 -11.27 -25.54 36.96
N ARG A 4 -11.01 -24.88 35.82
CA ARG A 4 -10.54 -23.49 35.65
C ARG A 4 -9.13 -23.16 36.18
N ILE A 5 -8.62 -21.99 35.74
CA ILE A 5 -7.28 -21.39 35.92
C ILE A 5 -6.40 -21.69 34.66
N PHE A 6 -6.06 -20.78 33.75
CA PHE A 6 -5.54 -19.41 33.90
C PHE A 6 -6.01 -18.52 32.72
N CYS A 7 -6.65 -17.40 33.03
CA CYS A 7 -6.91 -16.31 32.09
C CYS A 7 -6.69 -15.02 32.91
N GLN A 8 -5.46 -14.49 32.93
CA GLN A 8 -5.13 -13.23 33.62
C GLN A 8 -3.69 -12.78 33.30
N THR A 9 -3.46 -12.14 32.14
CA THR A 9 -2.28 -11.26 31.94
C THR A 9 -2.55 -10.11 30.97
N ILE A 10 -3.78 -9.57 30.91
CA ILE A 10 -4.08 -8.34 30.16
C ILE A 10 -5.07 -7.51 30.97
N LEU A 11 -4.60 -6.91 32.07
CA LEU A 11 -5.30 -5.83 32.80
C LEU A 11 -4.35 -5.16 33.79
N ALA A 12 -3.25 -4.64 33.26
CA ALA A 12 -2.37 -3.72 33.97
C ALA A 12 -2.06 -2.57 33.02
N ILE A 13 -2.81 -1.47 33.17
CA ILE A 13 -2.66 -0.08 32.71
C ILE A 13 -4.09 0.43 32.48
N CYS A 14 -4.85 0.60 33.57
CA CYS A 14 -6.10 1.37 33.65
C CYS A 14 -6.69 1.25 35.06
N MET A 15 -5.95 1.67 36.09
CA MET A 15 -6.52 1.94 37.42
C MET A 15 -5.46 2.60 38.33
N CYS A 16 -5.16 3.86 38.07
CA CYS A 16 -4.66 4.77 39.10
C CYS A 16 -5.54 6.00 39.03
N PHE A 17 -6.27 6.27 40.13
CA PHE A 17 -7.08 7.43 40.49
C PHE A 17 -8.54 7.06 40.82
N ALA A 18 -8.74 6.51 42.02
CA ALA A 18 -9.94 6.76 42.81
C ALA A 18 -9.70 6.43 44.30
N VAL A 19 -9.68 7.50 45.10
CA VAL A 19 -10.21 7.61 46.47
C VAL A 19 -9.59 6.75 47.57
N SER A 20 -8.83 7.41 48.45
CA SER A 20 -8.90 7.13 49.89
C SER A 20 -9.21 8.43 50.64
N CYS A 21 -10.33 8.41 51.35
CA CYS A 21 -10.75 9.43 52.30
C CYS A 21 -10.78 8.75 53.66
N SER A 22 -9.94 9.20 54.60
CA SER A 22 -10.23 9.32 56.04
C SER A 22 -8.93 9.35 56.86
N SER A 23 -8.63 10.51 57.43
CA SER A 23 -8.35 10.60 58.86
C SER A 23 -8.52 12.06 59.31
N GLN A 24 -9.28 12.20 60.39
CA GLN A 24 -9.57 13.44 61.08
C GLN A 24 -8.32 13.93 61.81
N HIS A 25 -8.01 15.22 61.75
CA HIS A 25 -7.62 16.01 62.91
C HIS A 25 -7.85 17.51 62.63
N SER A 26 -8.59 18.14 63.54
CA SER A 26 -8.87 19.57 63.56
C SER A 26 -7.61 20.38 63.81
N MET A 27 -7.38 21.44 63.05
CA MET A 27 -6.99 22.76 63.58
C MET A 27 -7.23 23.83 62.51
N THR A 28 -7.75 24.95 63.00
CA THR A 28 -8.17 26.17 62.31
C THR A 28 -7.04 26.88 61.58
N ALA A 29 -7.22 27.19 60.29
CA ALA A 29 -6.67 28.38 59.65
C ALA A 29 -7.40 28.61 58.32
N ALA A 30 -8.10 29.73 58.22
CA ALA A 30 -8.61 30.25 56.97
C ALA A 30 -7.43 30.65 56.08
N SER A 31 -7.21 29.93 54.99
CA SER A 31 -6.29 30.35 53.93
C SER A 31 -6.98 30.16 52.58
N ASP A 32 -7.17 31.26 51.88
CA ASP A 32 -7.64 31.36 50.50
C ASP A 32 -6.86 30.42 49.57
N ASN A 33 -7.38 29.22 49.38
CA ASN A 33 -6.88 28.29 48.39
C ASN A 33 -7.73 28.46 47.13
N LYS A 34 -7.31 29.39 46.26
CA LYS A 34 -7.79 29.44 44.87
C LYS A 34 -7.33 28.16 44.18
N GLU A 35 -8.20 27.14 44.15
CA GLU A 35 -8.03 25.97 43.32
C GLU A 35 -7.75 26.42 41.88
N LYS A 36 -6.51 26.23 41.45
CA LYS A 36 -6.10 26.40 40.07
C LYS A 36 -6.72 25.24 39.30
N ILE A 37 -7.93 25.44 38.79
CA ILE A 37 -8.59 24.51 37.87
C ILE A 37 -7.69 24.40 36.64
N VAL A 38 -6.84 23.38 36.62
CA VAL A 38 -6.11 22.96 35.42
C VAL A 38 -7.17 22.39 34.49
N ARG A 39 -7.71 23.24 33.61
CA ARG A 39 -8.46 22.79 32.45
C ARG A 39 -7.54 21.88 31.66
N ARG A 40 -7.71 20.56 31.79
CA ARG A 40 -7.21 19.60 30.81
C ARG A 40 -7.89 19.93 29.50
N GLU A 41 -7.20 20.65 28.62
CA GLU A 41 -7.61 20.73 27.23
C GLU A 41 -7.70 19.30 26.71
N LYS A 42 -8.92 18.87 26.38
CA LYS A 42 -9.11 17.72 25.49
C LYS A 42 -8.59 18.16 24.13
N VAL A 43 -7.31 17.91 23.88
CA VAL A 43 -6.75 17.98 22.54
C VAL A 43 -7.46 16.88 21.75
N ARG A 44 -8.43 17.30 20.93
CA ARG A 44 -9.12 16.42 20.00
C ARG A 44 -8.21 16.24 18.80
N THR A 45 -7.34 15.24 18.85
CA THR A 45 -6.46 14.92 17.74
C THR A 45 -7.24 14.12 16.70
N GLU A 46 -7.48 14.70 15.54
CA GLU A 46 -7.95 13.95 14.37
C GLU A 46 -6.79 13.12 13.82
N LEU A 47 -6.68 11.87 14.28
CA LEU A 47 -5.67 10.89 13.87
C LEU A 47 -5.49 10.80 12.34
N LYS A 48 -6.56 11.05 11.58
CA LYS A 48 -6.58 10.97 10.11
C LYS A 48 -5.64 11.96 9.41
N ASN A 49 -5.34 13.10 10.03
CA ASN A 49 -4.52 14.17 9.45
C ASN A 49 -3.14 14.30 10.10
N GLN A 50 -2.79 13.44 11.06
CA GLN A 50 -1.54 13.54 11.81
C GLN A 50 -0.75 12.24 11.87
N TYR A 51 -1.24 11.15 11.27
CA TYR A 51 -0.53 9.87 11.26
C TYR A 51 0.89 10.03 10.70
N GLY A 52 1.04 10.77 9.59
CA GLY A 52 2.34 11.12 9.03
C GLY A 52 3.24 11.88 10.03
N ASN A 53 2.71 12.80 10.83
CA ASN A 53 3.50 13.59 11.79
C ASN A 53 4.01 12.80 13.00
N PHE A 54 3.35 11.71 13.37
CA PHE A 54 3.78 10.85 14.49
C PHE A 54 4.70 9.70 14.06
N TYR A 55 4.66 9.35 12.77
CA TYR A 55 5.39 8.23 12.19
C TYR A 55 6.23 8.65 10.96
N GLN A 56 6.66 9.92 10.88
CA GLN A 56 7.61 10.34 9.83
C GLN A 56 8.80 9.38 9.89
N GLY A 57 9.11 8.77 8.74
CA GLY A 57 10.32 7.99 8.58
C GLY A 57 11.51 8.79 9.09
N ARG A 58 12.40 8.12 9.82
CA ARG A 58 13.64 8.73 10.35
C ARG A 58 14.68 8.88 9.23
N GLU A 59 14.26 9.00 7.97
CA GLU A 59 15.21 9.05 6.86
C GLU A 59 15.97 10.38 6.88
N GLU A 60 17.27 10.32 6.60
CA GLU A 60 18.10 11.53 6.51
C GLU A 60 17.80 12.34 5.23
N LEU A 61 17.07 11.77 4.28
CA LEU A 61 16.69 12.37 3.00
C LEU A 61 15.20 12.11 2.73
N THR A 62 14.49 13.13 2.26
CA THR A 62 13.09 13.02 1.82
C THR A 62 12.90 13.79 0.52
N ILE A 63 11.89 13.40 -0.25
CA ILE A 63 11.46 14.17 -1.43
C ILE A 63 10.26 15.03 -1.02
N ILE A 64 10.36 16.34 -1.25
CA ILE A 64 9.34 17.31 -0.79
C ILE A 64 8.45 17.83 -1.91
N SER A 65 8.93 17.85 -3.16
CA SER A 65 8.09 18.18 -4.31
C SER A 65 8.58 17.54 -5.60
N ILE A 66 7.64 17.21 -6.50
CA ILE A 66 7.90 16.99 -7.92
C ILE A 66 6.97 17.86 -8.74
N GLU A 67 7.55 18.81 -9.47
CA GLU A 67 6.85 19.81 -10.25
C GLU A 67 7.06 19.56 -11.74
N GLU A 68 5.98 19.62 -12.52
CA GLU A 68 6.08 19.65 -13.98
C GLU A 68 6.57 21.04 -14.41
N LEU A 69 7.64 21.08 -15.21
CA LEU A 69 8.15 22.32 -15.79
C LEU A 69 7.64 22.49 -17.22
N ALA A 70 7.31 23.72 -17.60
CA ALA A 70 6.94 24.03 -18.98
C ALA A 70 8.08 23.69 -19.95
N SER A 71 7.83 22.79 -20.89
CA SER A 71 8.78 22.42 -21.95
C SER A 71 8.04 21.79 -23.14
N ASP A 72 8.74 21.64 -24.27
CA ASP A 72 8.24 20.92 -25.46
C ASP A 72 8.25 19.39 -25.28
N GLY A 73 8.77 18.89 -24.16
CA GLY A 73 8.81 17.48 -23.78
C GLY A 73 8.25 17.25 -22.38
N ILE A 74 8.69 16.18 -21.73
CA ILE A 74 8.36 15.92 -20.33
C ILE A 74 9.55 16.37 -19.49
N ARG A 75 9.35 17.43 -18.71
CA ARG A 75 10.37 17.98 -17.82
C ARG A 75 9.82 18.07 -16.42
N ILE A 76 10.55 17.53 -15.45
CA ILE A 76 10.19 17.62 -14.04
C ILE A 76 11.32 18.18 -13.20
N LYS A 77 10.96 18.89 -12.14
CA LYS A 77 11.84 19.31 -11.07
C LYS A 77 11.51 18.52 -9.82
N LEU A 78 12.48 17.80 -9.29
CA LEU A 78 12.41 17.11 -8.01
C LEU A 78 13.16 17.94 -6.96
N THR A 79 12.56 18.15 -5.79
CA THR A 79 13.19 18.90 -4.70
C THR A 79 13.37 17.99 -3.49
N LEU A 80 14.59 17.96 -2.97
CA LEU A 80 14.99 17.14 -1.83
C LEU A 80 15.09 17.96 -0.55
N GLN A 81 14.84 17.31 0.58
CA GLN A 81 15.12 17.85 1.90
C GLN A 81 15.98 16.88 2.70
N SER A 82 17.06 17.41 3.28
CA SER A 82 17.90 16.68 4.22
C SER A 82 17.43 16.89 5.65
N HIS A 83 17.43 15.81 6.41
CA HIS A 83 17.26 15.79 7.88
C HIS A 83 18.58 15.45 8.59
N LEU A 84 19.70 15.41 7.85
CA LEU A 84 21.03 15.21 8.40
C LEU A 84 21.36 16.35 9.37
N LYS A 85 21.82 16.00 10.57
CA LYS A 85 22.27 17.00 11.54
C LYS A 85 23.42 17.80 10.95
N GLU A 86 23.39 19.12 11.10
CA GLU A 86 24.41 20.03 10.56
C GLU A 86 24.58 19.93 9.03
N PHE A 87 23.50 19.64 8.31
CA PHE A 87 23.48 19.65 6.85
C PHE A 87 24.09 20.92 6.25
N SER A 88 24.89 20.75 5.20
CA SER A 88 25.54 21.82 4.43
C SER A 88 25.05 21.87 2.98
N TYR A 89 25.18 20.77 2.24
CA TYR A 89 24.79 20.69 0.83
C TYR A 89 24.63 19.26 0.33
N PHE A 90 23.99 19.09 -0.83
CA PHE A 90 23.91 17.84 -1.56
C PHE A 90 25.03 17.74 -2.60
N LEU A 91 25.56 16.54 -2.80
CA LEU A 91 26.32 16.14 -3.98
C LEU A 91 25.40 15.29 -4.85
N ILE A 92 25.21 15.71 -6.10
CA ILE A 92 24.26 15.08 -7.03
C ILE A 92 24.99 14.69 -8.31
N SER A 93 24.90 13.42 -8.69
CA SER A 93 25.35 12.90 -9.99
C SER A 93 24.15 12.41 -10.78
N THR A 94 24.06 12.77 -12.06
CA THR A 94 22.97 12.33 -12.94
C THR A 94 23.54 11.51 -14.10
N ASN A 95 23.03 10.29 -14.31
CA ASN A 95 23.48 9.35 -15.33
C ASN A 95 25.00 9.11 -15.32
N GLY A 96 25.61 9.08 -14.13
CA GLY A 96 27.04 8.87 -13.96
C GLY A 96 27.93 10.08 -14.30
N SER A 97 27.35 11.27 -14.46
CA SER A 97 28.12 12.52 -14.58
C SER A 97 28.88 12.86 -13.29
N GLU A 98 29.81 13.81 -13.37
CA GLU A 98 30.50 14.31 -12.18
C GLU A 98 29.52 14.87 -11.15
N PHE A 99 29.84 14.69 -9.87
CA PHE A 99 29.02 15.20 -8.78
C PHE A 99 29.00 16.73 -8.79
N GLN A 100 27.79 17.28 -8.77
CA GLN A 100 27.55 18.72 -8.67
C GLN A 100 27.05 19.05 -7.27
N LYS A 101 27.55 20.16 -6.71
CA LYS A 101 27.09 20.70 -5.45
C LYS A 101 25.74 21.40 -5.64
N SER A 102 24.74 21.01 -4.87
CA SER A 102 23.43 21.68 -4.78
C SER A 102 23.15 22.09 -3.34
N LEU A 103 22.80 23.37 -3.15
CA LEU A 103 22.44 23.90 -1.83
C LEU A 103 20.94 23.72 -1.52
N ASP A 104 20.12 23.59 -2.56
CA ASP A 104 18.65 23.62 -2.47
C ASP A 104 18.00 22.26 -2.74
N GLY A 105 18.80 21.25 -3.11
CA GLY A 105 18.32 19.91 -3.41
C GLY A 105 17.48 19.81 -4.69
N SER A 106 17.53 20.84 -5.56
CA SER A 106 16.79 20.86 -6.82
C SER A 106 17.47 19.99 -7.87
N ILE A 107 16.72 19.04 -8.45
CA ILE A 107 17.14 18.20 -9.56
C ILE A 107 16.16 18.37 -10.70
N VAL A 108 16.66 18.63 -11.91
CA VAL A 108 15.82 18.72 -13.11
C VAL A 108 16.09 17.52 -13.99
N ALA A 109 15.03 16.81 -14.39
CA ALA A 109 15.10 15.70 -15.31
C ALA A 109 14.28 16.01 -16.58
N ASP A 110 14.92 15.80 -17.71
CA ASP A 110 14.40 16.07 -19.04
C ASP A 110 14.23 14.75 -19.81
N PHE A 111 12.99 14.46 -20.23
CA PHE A 111 12.66 13.30 -21.07
C PHE A 111 12.19 13.79 -22.43
N ARG A 112 13.03 13.56 -23.45
CA ARG A 112 12.61 13.77 -24.84
C ARG A 112 11.61 12.67 -25.24
N ILE A 113 10.47 13.08 -25.81
CA ILE A 113 9.44 12.19 -26.33
C ILE A 113 9.75 11.92 -27.79
N ASP A 114 10.57 10.92 -28.09
CA ASP A 114 10.92 10.56 -29.46
C ASP A 114 10.93 9.05 -29.70
N ASP A 115 10.49 8.23 -28.73
CA ASP A 115 10.56 6.78 -28.90
C ASP A 115 9.53 5.96 -28.11
N SER A 116 9.32 4.72 -28.60
CA SER A 116 8.39 3.72 -28.09
C SER A 116 8.91 2.91 -26.88
N SER A 117 9.92 3.41 -26.17
CA SER A 117 10.60 2.71 -25.07
C SER A 117 10.59 3.51 -23.77
N ALA A 118 10.65 2.80 -22.63
CA ALA A 118 10.77 3.43 -21.33
C ALA A 118 12.15 4.06 -21.16
N ARG A 119 12.21 5.32 -20.68
CA ARG A 119 13.46 6.04 -20.44
C ARG A 119 13.75 6.15 -18.96
N THR A 120 15.01 5.97 -18.58
CA THR A 120 15.42 6.07 -17.17
C THR A 120 16.48 7.15 -17.03
N THR A 121 16.28 8.05 -16.08
CA THR A 121 17.32 8.96 -15.56
C THR A 121 17.70 8.48 -14.17
N SER A 122 18.94 8.05 -13.99
CA SER A 122 19.44 7.58 -12.70
C SER A 122 20.21 8.70 -12.01
N ILE A 123 19.90 8.96 -10.75
CA ILE A 123 20.47 10.05 -9.96
C ILE A 123 21.07 9.46 -8.69
N ILE A 124 22.29 9.84 -8.36
CA ILE A 124 22.93 9.51 -7.09
C ILE A 124 23.02 10.78 -6.27
N VAL A 125 22.54 10.72 -5.03
CA VAL A 125 22.53 11.83 -4.07
C VAL A 125 23.29 11.42 -2.83
N THR A 126 24.15 12.31 -2.37
CA THR A 126 24.80 12.20 -1.06
C THR A 126 24.68 13.53 -0.34
N MET A 127 24.51 13.51 0.98
CA MET A 127 24.43 14.72 1.80
C MET A 127 25.77 14.96 2.48
N VAL A 128 26.18 16.23 2.53
CA VAL A 128 27.40 16.67 3.19
C VAL A 128 27.03 17.59 4.34
N SER A 129 27.60 17.33 5.51
CA SER A 129 27.44 18.15 6.72
C SER A 129 28.52 19.23 6.83
N ASN A 130 28.32 20.20 7.72
CA ASN A 130 29.19 21.38 7.84
C ASN A 130 30.61 21.07 8.31
N ASP A 131 30.81 19.94 8.98
CA ASP A 131 32.13 19.43 9.39
C ASP A 131 32.83 18.61 8.28
N GLY A 132 32.16 18.43 7.13
CA GLY A 132 32.65 17.64 6.01
C GLY A 132 32.26 16.16 6.05
N GLY A 133 31.47 15.71 7.04
CA GLY A 133 30.91 14.36 7.06
C GLY A 133 29.98 14.10 5.88
N ILE A 134 30.08 12.92 5.29
CA ILE A 134 29.35 12.50 4.08
C ILE A 134 28.41 11.35 4.45
N SER A 135 27.13 11.45 4.06
CA SER A 135 26.13 10.39 4.29
C SER A 135 26.36 9.17 3.42
N GLU A 136 25.56 8.11 3.63
CA GLU A 136 25.39 7.08 2.60
C GLU A 136 24.78 7.68 1.31
N SER A 137 25.02 7.00 0.19
CA SER A 137 24.48 7.39 -1.11
C SER A 137 23.07 6.85 -1.32
N TYR A 138 22.21 7.70 -1.87
CA TYR A 138 20.85 7.39 -2.26
C TYR A 138 20.76 7.38 -3.77
N THR A 139 20.14 6.36 -4.33
CA THR A 139 19.86 6.27 -5.77
C THR A 139 18.39 6.58 -6.03
N LEU A 140 18.13 7.46 -7.00
CA LEU A 140 16.80 7.79 -7.49
C LEU A 140 16.75 7.49 -9.00
N ASP A 141 15.92 6.53 -9.41
CA ASP A 141 15.65 6.24 -10.82
C ASP A 141 14.31 6.83 -11.22
N LEU A 142 14.35 7.78 -12.16
CA LEU A 142 13.16 8.40 -12.76
C LEU A 142 12.88 7.70 -14.09
N ILE A 143 11.82 6.89 -14.12
CA ILE A 143 11.45 6.08 -15.29
C ILE A 143 10.22 6.69 -15.98
N CYS A 144 10.41 7.24 -17.17
CA CYS A 144 9.34 7.78 -18.00
C CYS A 144 8.83 6.73 -19.01
N ASN A 145 7.55 6.38 -18.90
CA ASN A 145 6.81 5.61 -19.90
C ASN A 145 5.89 6.58 -20.66
N ALA A 146 6.25 6.89 -21.90
CA ALA A 146 5.50 7.82 -22.73
C ALA A 146 4.11 7.26 -23.10
N SER A 147 3.17 8.14 -23.44
CA SER A 147 1.82 7.76 -23.88
C SER A 147 1.86 6.82 -25.10
N GLU A 148 2.85 7.02 -25.97
CA GLU A 148 3.15 6.28 -27.19
C GLU A 148 3.62 4.86 -26.87
N TYR A 149 4.38 4.68 -25.79
CA TYR A 149 4.75 3.35 -25.29
C TYR A 149 3.49 2.56 -24.94
N TRP A 150 2.54 3.15 -24.19
CA TRP A 150 1.28 2.49 -23.83
C TRP A 150 0.41 2.20 -25.05
N ALA A 151 0.31 3.16 -25.98
CA ALA A 151 -0.42 2.98 -27.22
C ALA A 151 0.15 1.84 -28.07
N SER A 152 1.48 1.69 -28.13
CA SER A 152 2.16 0.57 -28.82
C SER A 152 1.83 -0.80 -28.21
N LYS A 153 1.42 -0.82 -26.93
CA LYS A 153 0.95 -2.02 -26.22
C LYS A 153 -0.57 -2.22 -26.29
N GLY A 154 -1.29 -1.38 -27.05
CA GLY A 154 -2.74 -1.49 -27.24
C GLY A 154 -3.59 -0.75 -26.20
N ALA A 155 -2.98 0.08 -25.35
CA ALA A 155 -3.64 0.85 -24.30
C ALA A 155 -3.66 2.34 -24.68
N LYS A 156 -4.75 2.82 -25.31
CA LYS A 156 -4.85 4.22 -25.76
C LYS A 156 -5.39 5.12 -24.65
N GLY A 157 -4.97 6.39 -24.68
CA GLY A 157 -5.45 7.42 -23.74
C GLY A 157 -4.82 7.36 -22.35
N TYR A 158 -3.73 6.61 -22.17
CA TYR A 158 -2.90 6.69 -20.97
C TYR A 158 -1.98 7.90 -21.06
N PRO A 159 -1.87 8.75 -20.00
CA PRO A 159 -0.93 9.86 -19.99
C PRO A 159 0.50 9.34 -19.88
N ASN A 160 1.49 10.23 -20.01
CA ASN A 160 2.87 9.88 -19.71
C ASN A 160 3.01 9.57 -18.22
N TRP A 161 3.72 8.50 -17.88
CA TRP A 161 3.95 8.09 -16.49
C TRP A 161 5.41 8.24 -16.13
N ILE A 162 5.69 8.99 -15.07
CA ILE A 162 7.01 9.00 -14.44
C ILE A 162 6.91 8.19 -13.16
N THR A 163 7.66 7.09 -13.11
CA THR A 163 7.84 6.28 -11.91
C THR A 163 9.16 6.65 -11.26
N VAL A 164 9.12 7.12 -10.02
CA VAL A 164 10.30 7.39 -9.21
C VAL A 164 10.56 6.17 -8.33
N LYS A 165 11.72 5.54 -8.50
CA LYS A 165 12.19 4.47 -7.61
C LYS A 165 13.37 4.99 -6.81
N THR A 166 13.43 4.64 -5.54
CA THR A 166 14.51 5.08 -4.64
C THR A 166 15.16 3.90 -3.94
N TYR A 167 16.47 4.01 -3.68
CA TYR A 167 17.23 3.05 -2.90
C TYR A 167 18.24 3.77 -1.99
N PRO A 168 18.14 3.64 -0.65
CA PRO A 168 17.02 3.04 0.08
C PRO A 168 15.69 3.74 -0.21
N PHE A 169 14.57 3.11 0.18
CA PHE A 169 13.25 3.70 -0.01
C PHE A 169 13.16 5.05 0.71
N LEU A 170 12.58 6.06 0.07
CA LEU A 170 12.46 7.42 0.61
C LEU A 170 10.99 7.77 0.79
N ASP A 171 10.64 8.35 1.94
CA ASP A 171 9.30 8.88 2.18
C ASP A 171 9.07 10.20 1.42
N PHE A 172 7.81 10.41 1.06
CA PHE A 172 7.29 11.67 0.55
C PHE A 172 6.48 12.40 1.62
N THR A 173 6.50 13.73 1.61
CA THR A 173 5.53 14.49 2.44
C THR A 173 4.12 14.25 1.88
N PRO A 174 3.20 13.66 2.64
CA PRO A 174 1.97 13.10 2.06
C PRO A 174 0.97 14.19 1.63
N SER A 175 0.41 14.05 0.43
CA SER A 175 -0.87 14.68 0.05
C SER A 175 -1.99 13.68 0.29
N HIS A 176 -2.60 13.72 1.47
CA HIS A 176 -3.58 12.72 1.90
C HIS A 176 -4.93 12.86 1.19
N THR A 177 -5.32 11.88 0.37
CA THR A 177 -6.76 11.65 0.07
C THR A 177 -7.09 10.17 -0.08
N VAL A 178 -7.84 9.63 0.89
CA VAL A 178 -8.48 8.32 0.75
C VAL A 178 -9.81 8.49 0.01
N GLU A 179 -9.90 7.96 -1.20
CA GLU A 179 -11.16 7.88 -1.93
C GLU A 179 -11.91 6.57 -1.61
N ASN A 180 -13.17 6.69 -1.20
CA ASN A 180 -14.08 5.56 -1.02
C ASN A 180 -14.95 5.43 -2.26
N TRP A 181 -14.84 4.32 -2.98
CA TRP A 181 -15.67 4.04 -4.14
C TRP A 181 -16.52 2.80 -3.90
N ILE A 182 -17.65 2.72 -4.59
CA ILE A 182 -18.52 1.53 -4.58
C ILE A 182 -18.26 0.78 -5.88
N TYR A 183 -17.86 -0.49 -5.77
CA TYR A 183 -17.75 -1.43 -6.87
C TYR A 183 -19.14 -1.95 -7.29
N ARG A 184 -19.27 -2.34 -8.56
CA ARG A 184 -20.53 -2.81 -9.16
C ARG A 184 -21.08 -4.04 -8.43
N ILE A 185 -22.39 -4.08 -8.23
CA ILE A 185 -23.10 -5.23 -7.65
C ILE A 185 -23.26 -6.32 -8.73
N PRO A 186 -22.94 -7.60 -8.44
CA PRO A 186 -23.16 -8.69 -9.39
C PRO A 186 -24.63 -8.90 -9.74
N THR A 187 -24.90 -9.00 -11.04
CA THR A 187 -26.22 -9.33 -11.59
C THR A 187 -26.56 -10.82 -11.39
N SER A 188 -27.84 -11.20 -11.52
CA SER A 188 -28.26 -12.62 -11.43
C SER A 188 -27.61 -13.51 -12.49
N ARG A 189 -27.27 -12.96 -13.67
CA ARG A 189 -26.53 -13.69 -14.71
C ARG A 189 -25.11 -13.99 -14.26
N GLU A 190 -24.44 -13.01 -13.67
CA GLU A 190 -23.07 -13.14 -13.16
C GLU A 190 -23.02 -14.11 -11.98
N ARG A 191 -23.98 -14.05 -11.05
CA ARG A 191 -24.11 -15.05 -9.97
C ARG A 191 -24.20 -16.47 -10.50
N ARG A 192 -25.11 -16.72 -11.45
CA ARG A 192 -25.25 -18.04 -12.10
C ARG A 192 -23.98 -18.49 -12.80
N PHE A 193 -23.28 -17.58 -13.48
CA PHE A 193 -21.99 -17.88 -14.10
C PHE A 193 -20.97 -18.33 -13.05
N ALA A 194 -20.83 -17.59 -11.95
CA ALA A 194 -19.89 -17.91 -10.89
C ALA A 194 -20.24 -19.23 -10.18
N GLU A 195 -21.53 -19.46 -9.90
CA GLU A 195 -22.04 -20.71 -9.31
C GLU A 195 -21.73 -21.91 -10.21
N GLN A 196 -21.96 -21.81 -11.52
CA GLN A 196 -21.65 -22.89 -12.47
C GLN A 196 -20.14 -23.14 -12.60
N LYS A 197 -19.33 -22.10 -12.50
CA LYS A 197 -17.89 -22.18 -12.73
C LYS A 197 -17.09 -22.62 -11.49
N TRP A 198 -17.45 -22.11 -10.31
CA TRP A 198 -16.68 -22.27 -9.07
C TRP A 198 -17.54 -22.68 -7.86
N GLY A 199 -18.87 -22.78 -7.99
CA GLY A 199 -19.74 -23.13 -6.85
C GLY A 199 -19.39 -24.48 -6.24
N ASP A 200 -19.17 -25.50 -7.07
CA ASP A 200 -18.77 -26.84 -6.62
C ASP A 200 -17.38 -26.86 -5.95
N LEU A 201 -16.48 -25.97 -6.36
CA LEU A 201 -15.12 -25.87 -5.79
C LEU A 201 -15.16 -25.43 -4.32
N ILE A 202 -16.12 -24.58 -3.95
CA ILE A 202 -16.14 -23.92 -2.64
C ILE A 202 -17.23 -24.45 -1.70
N LYS A 203 -18.06 -25.41 -2.14
CA LYS A 203 -19.27 -25.84 -1.41
C LYS A 203 -18.98 -26.46 -0.04
N ASP A 204 -17.87 -27.17 0.08
CA ASP A 204 -17.50 -27.92 1.30
C ASP A 204 -16.59 -27.11 2.24
N ALA A 205 -16.31 -25.84 1.94
CA ALA A 205 -15.44 -25.01 2.75
C ALA A 205 -16.17 -24.39 3.95
N ASP A 206 -15.55 -24.51 5.13
CA ASP A 206 -16.11 -24.18 6.44
C ASP A 206 -16.24 -22.67 6.73
N SER A 207 -15.66 -21.80 5.90
CA SER A 207 -15.61 -20.36 6.15
C SER A 207 -15.48 -19.56 4.85
N ASN A 208 -15.77 -18.27 4.91
CA ASN A 208 -15.56 -17.39 3.76
C ASN A 208 -14.08 -17.31 3.40
N TYR A 209 -13.19 -17.36 4.39
CA TYR A 209 -11.75 -17.38 4.14
C TYR A 209 -11.31 -18.63 3.37
N GLU A 210 -11.77 -19.82 3.76
CA GLU A 210 -11.43 -21.06 3.03
C GLU A 210 -12.01 -21.07 1.60
N LYS A 211 -13.27 -20.64 1.45
CA LYS A 211 -13.88 -20.46 0.12
C LYS A 211 -13.07 -19.48 -0.75
N ALA A 212 -12.67 -18.36 -0.17
CA ALA A 212 -11.91 -17.31 -0.82
C ALA A 212 -10.51 -17.77 -1.24
N LYS A 213 -9.83 -18.59 -0.43
CA LYS A 213 -8.53 -19.20 -0.79
C LYS A 213 -8.66 -20.17 -1.95
N LEU A 214 -9.66 -21.06 -1.92
CA LEU A 214 -9.91 -22.02 -3.00
C LEU A 214 -10.17 -21.30 -4.33
N LEU A 215 -11.02 -20.27 -4.30
CA LEU A 215 -11.30 -19.44 -5.46
C LEU A 215 -10.06 -18.66 -5.94
N ALA A 216 -9.27 -18.10 -5.02
CA ALA A 216 -8.05 -17.38 -5.35
C ALA A 216 -7.05 -18.29 -6.09
N LYS A 217 -6.83 -19.52 -5.60
CA LYS A 217 -5.96 -20.50 -6.26
C LYS A 217 -6.44 -20.83 -7.66
N ALA A 218 -7.73 -21.12 -7.84
CA ALA A 218 -8.31 -21.43 -9.15
C ALA A 218 -8.14 -20.26 -10.13
N LEU A 219 -8.39 -19.03 -9.69
CA LEU A 219 -8.20 -17.85 -10.54
C LEU A 219 -6.72 -17.53 -10.81
N MET A 220 -5.82 -17.74 -9.85
CA MET A 220 -4.38 -17.60 -10.09
C MET A 220 -3.92 -18.58 -11.17
N ASP A 221 -4.42 -19.81 -11.13
CA ASP A 221 -4.11 -20.83 -12.14
C ASP A 221 -4.64 -20.46 -13.52
N ASP A 222 -5.89 -19.98 -13.60
CA ASP A 222 -6.51 -19.57 -14.85
C ASP A 222 -5.86 -18.31 -15.44
N LEU A 223 -5.50 -17.32 -14.61
CA LEU A 223 -5.16 -15.96 -15.08
C LEU A 223 -3.66 -15.68 -15.19
N LYS A 224 -2.81 -16.37 -14.41
CA LYS A 224 -1.36 -16.11 -14.38
C LYS A 224 -0.67 -16.23 -15.74
N PRO A 225 -1.02 -17.19 -16.63
CA PRO A 225 -0.46 -17.25 -17.99
C PRO A 225 -0.82 -16.03 -18.86
N HIS A 226 -1.80 -15.24 -18.42
CA HIS A 226 -2.37 -14.12 -19.16
C HIS A 226 -2.02 -12.75 -18.54
N ILE A 227 -1.05 -12.71 -17.62
CA ILE A 227 -0.57 -11.43 -17.08
C ILE A 227 0.18 -10.65 -18.17
N GLY A 228 -0.10 -9.35 -18.25
CA GLY A 228 0.53 -8.43 -19.21
C GLY A 228 -0.21 -7.11 -19.30
N VAL A 229 0.16 -6.27 -20.27
CA VAL A 229 -0.50 -4.98 -20.51
C VAL A 229 -1.88 -5.22 -21.13
N PRO A 230 -2.98 -4.81 -20.48
CA PRO A 230 -4.32 -4.99 -21.02
C PRO A 230 -4.58 -4.07 -22.21
N SER A 231 -5.39 -4.51 -23.17
CA SER A 231 -5.92 -3.63 -24.22
C SER A 231 -7.06 -2.75 -23.70
N ASP A 232 -7.48 -1.74 -24.46
CA ASP A 232 -8.65 -0.91 -24.13
C ASP A 232 -9.95 -1.70 -23.94
N ALA A 233 -10.07 -2.87 -24.57
CA ALA A 233 -11.24 -3.73 -24.42
C ALA A 233 -11.37 -4.33 -23.01
N MET A 234 -10.30 -4.28 -22.20
CA MET A 234 -10.33 -4.69 -20.80
C MET A 234 -11.01 -3.69 -19.86
N LYS A 235 -11.53 -2.57 -20.39
CA LYS A 235 -12.52 -1.71 -19.70
C LYS A 235 -13.91 -2.38 -19.58
N ALA A 236 -14.04 -3.62 -20.06
CA ALA A 236 -15.23 -4.46 -19.96
C ALA A 236 -15.59 -4.86 -18.51
N PRO A 237 -16.79 -5.42 -18.25
CA PRO A 237 -17.16 -6.00 -16.97
C PRO A 237 -16.24 -7.16 -16.53
N PRO A 238 -16.14 -7.47 -15.22
CA PRO A 238 -15.12 -8.39 -14.72
C PRO A 238 -15.15 -9.81 -15.31
N PHE A 239 -16.31 -10.43 -15.49
CA PHE A 239 -16.36 -11.76 -16.10
C PHE A 239 -16.07 -11.76 -17.60
N GLU A 240 -16.34 -10.65 -18.30
CA GLU A 240 -15.86 -10.50 -19.68
C GLU A 240 -14.34 -10.32 -19.70
N GLN A 241 -13.74 -9.58 -18.76
CA GLN A 241 -12.28 -9.53 -18.60
C GLN A 241 -11.70 -10.92 -18.37
N TYR A 242 -12.29 -11.72 -17.49
CA TYR A 242 -11.90 -13.12 -17.24
C TYR A 242 -11.95 -13.94 -18.53
N GLU A 243 -13.08 -13.96 -19.24
CA GLU A 243 -13.26 -14.73 -20.48
C GLU A 243 -12.25 -14.33 -21.55
N ARG A 244 -11.98 -13.03 -21.71
CA ARG A 244 -10.99 -12.52 -22.67
C ARG A 244 -9.56 -12.93 -22.31
N MET A 245 -9.20 -12.87 -21.04
CA MET A 245 -7.89 -13.31 -20.55
C MET A 245 -7.70 -14.80 -20.79
N VAL A 246 -8.60 -15.66 -20.27
CA VAL A 246 -8.44 -17.12 -20.39
C VAL A 246 -8.53 -17.62 -21.83
N SER A 247 -9.22 -16.90 -22.73
CA SER A 247 -9.22 -17.23 -24.16
C SER A 247 -7.96 -16.73 -24.90
N GLY A 248 -7.01 -16.11 -24.21
CA GLY A 248 -5.80 -15.53 -24.80
C GLY A 248 -6.03 -14.32 -25.70
N LYS A 249 -7.24 -13.74 -25.70
CA LYS A 249 -7.58 -12.56 -26.53
C LYS A 249 -6.98 -11.27 -25.96
N ASP A 250 -6.71 -11.27 -24.67
CA ASP A 250 -6.20 -10.10 -23.95
C ASP A 250 -5.28 -10.51 -22.82
N LYS A 251 -4.62 -9.52 -22.23
CA LYS A 251 -3.80 -9.67 -21.03
C LYS A 251 -4.39 -8.83 -19.89
N GLY A 252 -3.88 -9.02 -18.68
CA GLY A 252 -4.31 -8.24 -17.52
C GLY A 252 -3.20 -7.97 -16.53
N PHE A 253 -3.32 -6.86 -15.82
CA PHE A 253 -2.46 -6.50 -14.69
C PHE A 253 -3.23 -6.58 -13.36
N CYS A 254 -2.59 -6.21 -12.26
CA CYS A 254 -3.13 -6.33 -10.88
C CYS A 254 -4.58 -5.84 -10.74
N THR A 255 -4.95 -4.72 -11.37
CA THR A 255 -6.32 -4.18 -11.30
C THR A 255 -7.35 -5.11 -11.96
N ASN A 256 -7.03 -5.77 -13.08
CA ASN A 256 -7.93 -6.74 -13.70
C ASN A 256 -8.09 -7.98 -12.81
N LEU A 257 -6.98 -8.51 -12.29
CA LEU A 257 -7.00 -9.68 -11.41
C LEU A 257 -7.84 -9.43 -10.15
N ALA A 258 -7.59 -8.30 -9.47
CA ALA A 258 -8.35 -7.91 -8.28
C ALA A 258 -9.85 -7.72 -8.60
N ASN A 259 -10.17 -7.06 -9.71
CA ASN A 259 -11.55 -6.85 -10.17
C ASN A 259 -12.29 -8.16 -10.46
N ILE A 260 -11.63 -9.13 -11.10
CA ILE A 260 -12.19 -10.46 -11.38
C ILE A 260 -12.44 -11.20 -10.06
N TYR A 261 -11.44 -11.22 -9.17
CA TYR A 261 -11.53 -11.93 -7.90
C TYR A 261 -12.66 -11.42 -7.01
N ILE A 262 -12.71 -10.11 -6.73
CA ILE A 262 -13.76 -9.56 -5.87
C ILE A 262 -15.14 -9.80 -6.48
N HIS A 263 -15.27 -9.75 -7.81
CA HIS A 263 -16.55 -9.96 -8.47
C HIS A 263 -16.98 -11.41 -8.38
N ALA A 264 -16.04 -12.36 -8.49
CA ALA A 264 -16.28 -13.78 -8.27
C ALA A 264 -16.68 -14.07 -6.81
N CYS A 265 -15.93 -13.54 -5.83
CA CYS A 265 -16.26 -13.65 -4.41
C CYS A 265 -17.68 -13.15 -4.13
N ASN A 266 -17.99 -11.91 -4.51
CA ASN A 266 -19.29 -11.29 -4.26
C ASN A 266 -20.43 -12.00 -5.01
N SER A 267 -20.16 -12.57 -6.18
CA SER A 267 -21.13 -13.39 -6.92
C SER A 267 -21.48 -14.69 -6.19
N LEU A 268 -20.55 -15.23 -5.40
CA LEU A 268 -20.68 -16.45 -4.61
C LEU A 268 -21.05 -16.19 -3.13
N GLY A 269 -21.42 -14.94 -2.80
CA GLY A 269 -21.83 -14.56 -1.45
C GLY A 269 -20.69 -14.38 -0.45
N ILE A 270 -19.44 -14.30 -0.91
CA ILE A 270 -18.27 -13.99 -0.07
C ILE A 270 -18.07 -12.48 -0.11
N PRO A 271 -18.25 -11.74 1.00
CA PRO A 271 -18.06 -10.29 1.00
C PRO A 271 -16.59 -9.97 0.71
N ALA A 272 -16.35 -9.20 -0.35
CA ALA A 272 -15.01 -8.85 -0.78
C ALA A 272 -14.91 -7.38 -1.22
N ARG A 273 -13.74 -6.77 -1.00
CA ARG A 273 -13.42 -5.42 -1.43
C ARG A 273 -12.07 -5.37 -2.13
N ARG A 274 -11.93 -4.43 -3.07
CA ARG A 274 -10.64 -4.12 -3.68
C ARG A 274 -9.99 -2.98 -2.92
N ILE A 275 -8.68 -3.04 -2.84
CA ILE A 275 -7.84 -1.98 -2.34
C ILE A 275 -6.95 -1.54 -3.50
N HIS A 276 -7.00 -0.27 -3.82
CA HIS A 276 -5.99 0.34 -4.68
C HIS A 276 -4.93 1.00 -3.81
N LEU A 277 -3.69 0.70 -4.13
CA LEU A 277 -2.49 1.15 -3.44
C LEU A 277 -1.69 1.96 -4.43
N GLU A 278 -1.59 3.25 -4.15
CA GLU A 278 -0.79 4.14 -4.97
C GLU A 278 -0.09 5.18 -4.11
N LYS A 279 1.00 5.71 -4.67
CA LYS A 279 1.73 6.85 -4.14
C LYS A 279 1.80 7.88 -5.26
N VAL A 280 0.64 8.41 -5.62
CA VAL A 280 0.55 9.44 -6.66
C VAL A 280 0.95 10.75 -6.04
N HIS A 281 2.03 11.33 -6.55
CA HIS A 281 2.44 12.66 -6.09
C HIS A 281 1.67 13.76 -6.81
N SER A 282 1.55 13.63 -8.14
CA SER A 282 0.83 14.61 -8.94
C SER A 282 0.23 13.98 -10.19
N ARG A 283 -0.88 14.57 -10.65
CA ARG A 283 -1.56 14.19 -11.87
C ARG A 283 -1.94 15.45 -12.64
N SER A 284 -1.41 15.58 -13.85
CA SER A 284 -1.84 16.55 -14.85
C SER A 284 -2.42 15.80 -16.06
N ASP A 285 -2.98 16.55 -17.02
CA ASP A 285 -3.40 15.99 -18.30
C ASP A 285 -2.22 15.42 -19.11
N LYS A 286 -1.00 15.87 -18.81
CA LYS A 286 0.22 15.49 -19.54
C LYS A 286 1.00 14.37 -18.85
N VAL A 287 1.13 14.43 -17.52
CA VAL A 287 2.02 13.58 -16.75
C VAL A 287 1.34 13.11 -15.46
N SER A 288 1.49 11.82 -15.16
CA SER A 288 1.23 11.27 -13.82
C SER A 288 2.57 10.89 -13.19
N VAL A 289 2.92 11.53 -12.08
CA VAL A 289 4.13 11.25 -11.31
C VAL A 289 3.77 10.35 -10.14
N ARG A 290 4.50 9.24 -10.01
CA ARG A 290 4.22 8.19 -9.04
C ARG A 290 5.50 7.74 -8.36
N MET A 291 5.42 7.50 -7.05
CA MET A 291 6.49 6.85 -6.29
C MET A 291 6.27 5.33 -6.30
N GLY A 292 7.27 4.58 -6.75
CA GLY A 292 7.19 3.13 -6.83
C GLY A 292 6.08 2.62 -7.75
N GLY A 293 5.66 1.37 -7.53
CA GLY A 293 4.62 0.73 -8.32
C GLY A 293 3.23 1.00 -7.75
N MET A 294 2.26 1.25 -8.62
CA MET A 294 0.83 1.16 -8.30
C MET A 294 0.43 -0.31 -8.19
N HIS A 295 -0.38 -0.65 -7.20
CA HIS A 295 -0.85 -2.02 -7.02
C HIS A 295 -2.33 -2.06 -6.65
N SER A 296 -3.05 -3.07 -7.17
CA SER A 296 -4.42 -3.35 -6.76
C SER A 296 -4.44 -4.72 -6.10
N THR A 297 -4.97 -4.76 -4.88
CA THR A 297 -5.08 -5.97 -4.08
C THR A 297 -6.49 -6.11 -3.51
N THR A 298 -6.74 -7.14 -2.71
CA THR A 298 -8.09 -7.50 -2.28
C THR A 298 -8.15 -7.88 -0.81
N GLU A 299 -9.32 -7.71 -0.23
CA GLU A 299 -9.67 -8.29 1.06
C GLU A 299 -11.02 -8.97 0.99
N ILE A 300 -11.17 -10.03 1.78
CA ILE A 300 -12.45 -10.71 2.02
C ILE A 300 -12.83 -10.55 3.48
N PHE A 301 -14.13 -10.52 3.78
CA PHE A 301 -14.61 -10.54 5.15
C PHE A 301 -14.97 -11.96 5.54
N ASP A 302 -14.33 -12.46 6.58
CA ASP A 302 -14.67 -13.74 7.17
C ASP A 302 -15.51 -13.55 8.42
N GLU A 303 -16.75 -14.06 8.38
CA GLU A 303 -17.71 -13.89 9.49
C GLU A 303 -17.30 -14.70 10.72
N LYS A 304 -16.65 -15.86 10.54
CA LYS A 304 -16.22 -16.72 11.64
C LYS A 304 -15.11 -16.05 12.45
N LEU A 305 -14.20 -15.36 11.78
CA LEU A 305 -13.13 -14.58 12.39
C LEU A 305 -13.54 -13.11 12.68
N ASN A 306 -14.69 -12.68 12.16
CA ASN A 306 -15.21 -11.31 12.24
C ASN A 306 -14.16 -10.24 11.83
N GLN A 307 -13.46 -10.47 10.72
CA GLN A 307 -12.40 -9.58 10.25
C GLN A 307 -12.24 -9.59 8.74
N TRP A 308 -11.65 -8.51 8.22
CA TRP A 308 -11.14 -8.45 6.86
C TRP A 308 -9.79 -9.16 6.77
N ILE A 309 -9.56 -9.87 5.68
CA ILE A 309 -8.38 -10.69 5.45
C ILE A 309 -7.78 -10.35 4.10
N TRP A 310 -6.50 -10.02 4.09
CA TRP A 310 -5.78 -9.68 2.87
C TRP A 310 -5.45 -10.92 2.02
N ILE A 311 -5.80 -10.84 0.74
CA ILE A 311 -5.51 -11.86 -0.29
C ILE A 311 -5.05 -11.13 -1.57
N ASP A 312 -4.02 -11.64 -2.23
CA ASP A 312 -3.43 -11.01 -3.41
C ASP A 312 -3.09 -12.00 -4.52
N GLN A 313 -3.82 -11.92 -5.63
CA GLN A 313 -3.64 -12.81 -6.79
C GLN A 313 -2.35 -12.49 -7.58
N THR A 314 -1.85 -11.27 -7.49
CA THR A 314 -0.63 -10.86 -8.20
C THR A 314 0.62 -11.35 -7.48
N TYR A 315 0.58 -11.36 -6.15
CA TYR A 315 1.67 -11.86 -5.30
C TYR A 315 1.52 -13.32 -4.88
N ASN A 316 0.48 -14.02 -5.33
CA ASN A 316 0.15 -15.37 -4.91
C ASN A 316 -0.02 -15.50 -3.37
N VAL A 317 -0.54 -14.46 -2.72
CA VAL A 317 -0.74 -14.45 -1.27
C VAL A 317 -2.18 -14.85 -0.96
N LEU A 318 -2.33 -15.87 -0.11
CA LEU A 318 -3.61 -16.36 0.39
C LEU A 318 -3.95 -15.83 1.79
N GLY A 319 -3.02 -15.14 2.45
CA GLY A 319 -3.17 -14.55 3.78
C GLY A 319 -1.81 -14.08 4.32
N ALA A 320 -1.82 -13.20 5.32
CA ALA A 320 -0.60 -12.79 6.02
C ALA A 320 -0.76 -12.92 7.53
N TYR A 321 0.36 -13.07 8.23
CA TYR A 321 0.41 -13.38 9.66
C TYR A 321 1.59 -12.67 10.34
N LEU A 322 1.44 -12.34 11.61
CA LEU A 322 2.51 -11.84 12.49
C LEU A 322 3.01 -12.98 13.39
N GLY A 323 3.93 -13.80 12.89
CA GLY A 323 4.27 -15.07 13.52
C GLY A 323 3.12 -16.06 13.38
N GLN A 324 2.46 -16.42 14.48
CA GLN A 324 1.29 -17.30 14.50
C GLN A 324 -0.04 -16.53 14.62
N GLU A 325 0.03 -15.21 14.78
CA GLU A 325 -1.15 -14.35 14.90
C GLU A 325 -1.64 -13.92 13.51
N GLY A 326 -2.94 -14.08 13.24
CA GLY A 326 -3.56 -13.70 11.98
C GLY A 326 -4.77 -14.58 11.64
N PRO A 327 -5.29 -14.51 10.40
CA PRO A 327 -4.76 -13.72 9.29
C PRO A 327 -4.96 -12.20 9.46
N LEU A 328 -4.08 -11.40 8.83
CA LEU A 328 -4.06 -9.94 8.88
C LEU A 328 -4.87 -9.31 7.74
N ASN A 329 -5.37 -8.10 7.97
CA ASN A 329 -5.83 -7.20 6.91
C ASN A 329 -4.64 -6.44 6.28
N MET A 330 -4.89 -5.72 5.19
CA MET A 330 -3.86 -5.02 4.41
C MET A 330 -3.26 -3.86 5.19
N THR A 331 -4.05 -3.12 5.98
CA THR A 331 -3.54 -2.02 6.82
C THR A 331 -2.58 -2.53 7.88
N GLU A 332 -2.94 -3.63 8.56
CA GLU A 332 -2.08 -4.30 9.54
C GLU A 332 -0.80 -4.82 8.90
N PHE A 333 -0.91 -5.48 7.74
CA PHE A 333 0.24 -5.96 6.99
C PHE A 333 1.19 -4.81 6.63
N SER A 334 0.67 -3.71 6.07
CA SER A 334 1.47 -2.53 5.71
C SER A 334 2.12 -1.88 6.94
N LEU A 335 1.38 -1.76 8.06
CA LEU A 335 1.92 -1.23 9.30
C LEU A 335 3.13 -2.05 9.78
N PHE A 336 3.00 -3.37 9.83
CA PHE A 336 4.06 -4.25 10.32
C PHE A 336 5.20 -4.41 9.31
N LEU A 337 4.93 -4.24 8.02
CA LEU A 337 5.93 -4.26 6.96
C LEU A 337 6.92 -3.10 7.14
N ASN A 338 6.44 -1.96 7.63
CA ASN A 338 7.20 -0.74 7.86
C ASN A 338 7.83 -0.62 9.26
N GLN A 339 7.73 -1.66 10.09
CA GLN A 339 8.34 -1.69 11.42
C GLN A 339 9.38 -2.80 11.50
N ASP A 340 10.68 -2.47 11.46
CA ASP A 340 11.78 -3.45 11.33
C ASP A 340 11.65 -4.70 12.21
N GLU A 341 11.37 -4.53 13.51
CA GLU A 341 11.22 -5.65 14.44
C GLU A 341 9.97 -6.50 14.18
N ARG A 342 8.88 -5.90 13.70
CA ARG A 342 7.66 -6.62 13.33
C ARG A 342 7.77 -7.24 11.94
N ARG A 343 8.47 -6.58 11.00
CA ARG A 343 8.75 -7.05 9.65
C ARG A 343 9.44 -8.40 9.66
N LYS A 344 10.39 -8.61 10.58
CA LYS A 344 11.08 -9.91 10.80
C LYS A 344 10.11 -11.05 11.16
N ARG A 345 8.99 -10.72 11.82
CA ARG A 345 7.94 -11.67 12.23
C ARG A 345 6.87 -11.89 11.16
N LEU A 346 6.77 -11.04 10.14
CA LEU A 346 5.76 -11.19 9.10
C LEU A 346 5.96 -12.49 8.33
N ARG A 347 4.84 -13.15 8.06
CA ARG A 347 4.73 -14.36 7.25
C ARG A 347 3.60 -14.20 6.25
N VAL A 348 3.74 -14.82 5.08
CA VAL A 348 2.71 -14.86 4.04
C VAL A 348 2.40 -16.31 3.70
N LEU A 349 1.12 -16.66 3.68
CA LEU A 349 0.67 -17.94 3.13
C LEU A 349 0.72 -17.83 1.61
N TYR A 350 1.80 -18.35 1.04
CA TYR A 350 2.11 -18.24 -0.38
C TYR A 350 1.61 -19.47 -1.13
N TYR A 351 1.03 -19.24 -2.31
CA TYR A 351 0.60 -20.29 -3.22
C TYR A 351 1.61 -20.50 -4.36
N ASN A 352 2.21 -21.69 -4.41
CA ASN A 352 3.08 -22.07 -5.50
C ASN A 352 2.28 -22.70 -6.64
N HIS A 353 2.05 -21.91 -7.69
CA HIS A 353 1.33 -22.34 -8.89
C HIS A 353 1.94 -23.53 -9.64
N LYS A 354 3.24 -23.82 -9.46
CA LYS A 354 3.96 -24.84 -10.26
C LYS A 354 3.61 -26.25 -9.80
N ASP A 355 3.62 -26.47 -8.51
CA ASP A 355 3.34 -27.75 -7.84
C ASP A 355 2.01 -27.75 -7.07
N LYS A 356 1.30 -26.62 -7.07
CA LYS A 356 0.01 -26.41 -6.41
C LYS A 356 0.10 -26.50 -4.88
N SER A 357 1.27 -26.20 -4.29
CA SER A 357 1.47 -26.19 -2.82
C SER A 357 1.10 -24.86 -2.16
N GLU A 358 0.82 -24.92 -0.86
CA GLU A 358 0.69 -23.77 0.04
C GLU A 358 1.81 -23.81 1.07
N GLU A 359 2.50 -22.69 1.25
CA GLU A 359 3.63 -22.59 2.17
C GLU A 359 3.55 -21.29 2.97
N LEU A 360 3.77 -21.37 4.28
CA LEU A 360 3.86 -20.18 5.13
C LEU A 360 5.31 -19.69 5.16
N LEU A 361 5.61 -18.65 4.40
CA LEU A 361 6.97 -18.16 4.18
C LEU A 361 7.24 -16.89 4.96
N SER A 362 8.49 -16.67 5.38
CA SER A 362 8.93 -15.33 5.77
C SER A 362 9.05 -14.41 4.55
N LEU A 363 9.02 -13.09 4.78
CA LEU A 363 9.13 -12.12 3.69
C LEU A 363 10.45 -12.24 2.89
N GLY A 364 11.54 -12.68 3.54
CA GLY A 364 12.83 -12.91 2.88
C GLY A 364 12.83 -14.10 1.93
N GLU A 365 12.04 -15.13 2.24
CA GLU A 365 11.89 -16.37 1.47
C GLU A 365 10.83 -16.26 0.36
N CYS A 366 9.96 -15.26 0.43
CA CYS A 366 8.92 -15.06 -0.57
C CYS A 366 9.54 -14.76 -1.96
N PRO A 367 9.14 -15.49 -3.02
CA PRO A 367 9.63 -15.22 -4.38
C PRO A 367 9.23 -13.84 -4.91
N LYS A 368 8.22 -13.22 -4.31
CA LYS A 368 7.71 -11.89 -4.67
C LYS A 368 8.19 -10.85 -3.66
N LYS A 369 8.60 -9.71 -4.18
CA LYS A 369 8.94 -8.52 -3.38
C LYS A 369 7.72 -7.62 -3.27
N PHE A 370 7.46 -7.13 -2.06
CA PHE A 370 6.31 -6.30 -1.72
C PHE A 370 6.61 -4.80 -1.81
N ALA A 371 7.46 -4.40 -2.75
CA ALA A 371 8.01 -3.04 -2.80
C ALA A 371 6.96 -1.93 -3.01
N SER A 372 5.78 -2.25 -3.58
CA SER A 372 4.65 -1.30 -3.68
C SER A 372 3.90 -1.09 -2.36
N LEU A 373 4.21 -1.89 -1.34
CA LEU A 373 3.58 -1.88 -0.02
C LEU A 373 4.51 -1.29 1.07
N ASP A 374 5.82 -1.19 0.77
CA ASP A 374 6.83 -0.57 1.63
C ASP A 374 6.65 0.97 1.61
N GLY A 375 6.95 1.65 2.72
CA GLY A 375 6.84 3.10 2.93
C GLY A 375 5.55 3.55 3.65
N TRP A 376 5.65 4.62 4.44
CA TRP A 376 4.57 5.15 5.30
C TRP A 376 3.55 6.01 4.57
N ASP A 377 3.89 6.44 3.35
CA ASP A 377 3.12 7.31 2.46
C ASP A 377 2.18 6.54 1.51
N THR A 378 1.98 5.23 1.72
CA THR A 378 1.08 4.43 0.90
C THR A 378 -0.38 4.84 1.11
N GLU A 379 -1.06 5.28 0.05
CA GLU A 379 -2.49 5.57 0.09
C GLU A 379 -3.33 4.31 -0.15
N PHE A 380 -4.40 4.15 0.64
CA PHE A 380 -5.33 3.02 0.54
C PHE A 380 -6.70 3.51 0.07
N HIS A 381 -7.11 3.14 -1.13
CA HIS A 381 -8.44 3.45 -1.65
C HIS A 381 -9.28 2.17 -1.62
N TYR A 382 -10.35 2.19 -0.83
CA TYR A 382 -11.23 1.02 -0.65
C TYR A 382 -12.42 1.08 -1.60
N PHE A 383 -12.67 -0.04 -2.28
CA PHE A 383 -13.75 -0.22 -3.24
C PHE A 383 -14.71 -1.32 -2.75
N TYR A 384 -15.92 -0.96 -2.32
CA TYR A 384 -16.90 -1.90 -1.77
C TYR A 384 -17.96 -2.27 -2.79
N SER A 385 -18.28 -3.54 -2.99
CA SER A 385 -19.57 -3.88 -3.61
C SER A 385 -20.68 -3.75 -2.56
N GLY A 386 -21.58 -2.79 -2.72
CA GLY A 386 -22.64 -2.59 -1.73
C GLY A 386 -23.91 -1.98 -2.32
N ASN A 387 -25.06 -2.52 -1.92
CA ASN A 387 -26.32 -1.80 -2.00
C ASN A 387 -26.23 -0.60 -1.06
N ARG A 388 -26.31 0.63 -1.58
CA ARG A 388 -26.87 1.72 -0.78
C ARG A 388 -28.32 1.30 -0.49
N LYS A 389 -28.59 0.86 0.73
CA LYS A 389 -29.95 0.90 1.26
C LYS A 389 -30.29 2.34 1.61
#